data_AF-A0A355IL98-F1
#
_entry.id   AF-A0A355IL98-F1
#
_cell.length_a   1.000
_cell.length_b   1.000
_cell.length_c   1.000
_cell.angle_alpha   90.00
_cell.angle_beta   90.00
_cell.angle_gamma   90.00
#
_symmetry.space_group_name_H-M   'P 1'
#
loop_
_entity.id
_entity.type
_entity.pdbx_description
1 polymer ?
#
loop_
_entity_poly.entity_id
_entity_poly.type
_entity_poly.pdbx_seq_one_letter_code
_entity_poly.pdbx_strand_id
1 'polypeptide(L)'
;AALLLGLTATEWCLILLCMALVWAAEAFNTAIETVTDHLFKERNETARIIKDVAAGAVLVCAVAAAACGLIIFIPKILALF
;
A
#
# COMPACT_ATOMS: atom_id res chain seq x y z
N ALA A 1 -1.88 18.81 6.28
CA ALA A 1 -2.81 18.13 7.21
C ALA A 1 -2.08 17.66 8.46
N ALA A 2 -1.11 16.75 8.36
CA ALA A 2 -0.43 16.16 9.51
C ALA A 2 0.32 17.17 10.44
N LEU A 3 1.02 18.17 9.90
CA LEU A 3 1.67 19.23 10.70
C LEU A 3 0.68 20.16 11.43
N LEU A 4 -0.58 20.22 10.99
CA LEU A 4 -1.62 21.11 11.55
C LEU A 4 -2.43 20.42 12.66
N LEU A 5 -2.33 19.09 12.80
CA LEU A 5 -3.16 18.27 13.71
C LEU A 5 -2.46 17.88 15.01
N GLY A 6 -1.22 18.34 15.26
CA GLY A 6 -0.47 17.93 16.44
C GLY A 6 -0.26 16.41 16.51
N LEU A 7 0.18 15.79 15.40
CA LEU A 7 0.56 14.38 15.39
C LEU A 7 1.82 14.17 16.22
N THR A 8 1.80 13.11 17.03
CA THR A 8 2.97 12.61 17.73
C THR A 8 3.99 12.05 16.74
N ALA A 9 5.26 11.98 17.17
CA ALA A 9 6.33 11.38 16.36
C ALA A 9 5.98 9.93 15.93
N THR A 10 5.31 9.18 16.81
CA THR A 10 4.87 7.80 16.52
C THR A 10 3.85 7.74 15.39
N GLU A 11 2.85 8.63 15.38
CA GLU A 11 1.84 8.67 14.32
C GLU A 11 2.46 9.05 12.97
N TRP A 12 3.45 9.95 12.97
CA TRP A 12 4.25 10.26 11.78
C TRP A 12 5.07 9.06 11.29
N CYS A 13 5.74 8.34 12.18
CA CYS A 13 6.46 7.12 11.82
C CYS A 13 5.53 6.06 11.21
N LEU A 14 4.31 5.90 11.75
CA LEU A 14 3.31 4.98 11.22
C LEU A 14 2.85 5.40 9.82
N ILE A 15 2.57 6.68 9.58
CA ILE A 15 2.19 7.18 8.26
C ILE A 15 3.32 6.93 7.24
N LEU A 16 4.56 7.26 7.59
CA LEU A 16 5.72 7.03 6.73
C LEU A 16 5.92 5.55 6.44
N LEU A 17 5.74 4.69 7.44
CA LEU A 17 5.82 3.24 7.28
C LEU A 17 4.73 2.72 6.33
N CYS A 18 3.48 3.15 6.50
CA CYS A 18 2.38 2.79 5.61
C CYS A 18 2.66 3.21 4.15
N MET A 19 3.17 4.43 3.95
CA MET A 19 3.56 4.91 2.61
C MET A 19 4.67 4.07 2.01
N ALA A 20 5.73 3.79 2.78
CA ALA A 20 6.86 2.98 2.33
C ALA A 20 6.43 1.55 1.98
N LEU A 21 5.52 0.94 2.76
CA LEU A 21 5.01 -0.41 2.51
C LEU A 21 4.17 -0.48 1.23
N VAL A 22 3.29 0.49 0.98
CA VAL A 22 2.49 0.53 -0.26
C VAL A 22 3.41 0.68 -1.48
N TRP A 23 4.41 1.56 -1.41
CA TRP A 23 5.38 1.73 -2.49
C TRP A 23 6.24 0.49 -2.71
N ALA A 24 6.67 -0.17 -1.63
CA ALA A 24 7.41 -1.42 -1.72
C ALA A 24 6.55 -2.51 -2.38
N ALA A 25 5.28 -2.65 -1.97
CA ALA A 25 4.35 -3.62 -2.54
C ALA A 25 4.14 -3.38 -4.04
N GLU A 26 3.96 -2.12 -4.46
CA GLU A 26 3.81 -1.76 -5.88
C GLU A 26 5.07 -2.09 -6.68
N ALA A 27 6.26 -1.77 -6.15
CA ALA A 27 7.53 -2.09 -6.79
C ALA A 27 7.71 -3.62 -6.94
N PHE A 28 7.31 -4.40 -5.94
CA PHE A 28 7.29 -5.86 -6.03
C PHE A 28 6.28 -6.36 -7.07
N ASN A 29 5.09 -5.76 -7.16
CA ASN A 29 4.12 -6.10 -8.20
C ASN A 29 4.69 -5.89 -9.60
N THR A 30 5.27 -4.73 -9.88
CA THR A 30 5.92 -4.45 -11.17
C THR A 30 7.09 -5.40 -11.46
N ALA A 31 7.90 -5.73 -10.45
CA ALA A 31 8.99 -6.69 -10.62
C ALA A 31 8.46 -8.09 -10.99
N ILE A 32 7.41 -8.56 -10.31
CA ILE A 32 6.77 -9.85 -10.59
C ILE A 32 6.13 -9.83 -11.99
N GLU A 33 5.44 -8.76 -12.37
CA GLU A 33 4.88 -8.60 -13.70
C GLU A 33 5.96 -8.69 -14.78
N THR A 34 7.07 -7.97 -14.60
CA THR A 34 8.20 -7.96 -15.54
C THR A 34 8.83 -9.34 -15.69
N VAL A 35 9.06 -10.05 -14.59
CA VAL A 35 9.60 -11.42 -14.60
C VAL A 35 8.61 -12.37 -15.27
N THR A 36 7.33 -12.25 -14.95
CA THR A 36 6.27 -13.10 -15.51
C THR A 36 6.15 -12.89 -17.02
N ASP A 37 6.18 -11.65 -17.51
CA ASP A 37 6.14 -11.34 -18.95
C ASP A 37 7.39 -11.80 -19.69
N HIS A 38 8.54 -11.83 -19.01
CA HIS A 38 9.76 -12.39 -19.58
C HIS A 38 9.70 -13.93 -19.70
N LEU A 39 9.11 -14.61 -18.72
CA LEU A 39 8.98 -16.07 -18.69
C LEU A 39 7.88 -16.60 -19.61
N PHE A 40 6.76 -15.88 -19.73
CA PHE A 40 5.59 -16.31 -20.49
C PHE A 40 5.34 -15.40 -21.69
N LYS A 41 5.76 -15.83 -22.89
CA LYS A 41 5.61 -15.06 -24.15
C LYS A 41 4.21 -15.10 -24.77
N GLU A 42 3.40 -16.10 -24.42
CA GLU A 42 2.02 -16.26 -24.88
C GLU A 42 1.06 -16.23 -23.70
N ARG A 43 -0.23 -16.02 -23.99
CA ARG A 43 -1.29 -15.90 -22.97
C ARG A 43 -1.36 -17.19 -22.13
N ASN A 44 -0.77 -17.13 -20.94
CA ASN A 44 -0.64 -18.25 -20.02
C ASN A 44 -1.52 -18.04 -18.79
N GLU A 45 -2.30 -19.06 -18.41
CA GLU A 45 -3.20 -18.98 -17.27
C GLU A 45 -2.45 -18.84 -15.93
N THR A 46 -1.30 -19.50 -15.79
CA THR A 46 -0.40 -19.35 -14.64
C THR A 46 0.13 -17.92 -14.51
N ALA A 47 0.52 -17.30 -15.63
CA ALA A 47 0.96 -15.90 -15.64
C ALA A 47 -0.13 -14.96 -15.13
N ARG A 48 -1.39 -15.20 -15.52
CA ARG A 48 -2.54 -14.44 -15.02
C ARG A 48 -2.69 -14.58 -13.50
N ILE A 49 -2.66 -15.81 -12.99
CA ILE A 49 -2.80 -16.07 -11.54
C ILE A 49 -1.68 -15.39 -10.74
N ILE A 50 -0.43 -15.46 -11.21
CA ILE A 50 0.71 -14.81 -10.55
C ILE A 50 0.49 -13.29 -10.44
N LYS A 51 0.07 -12.66 -11.54
CA LYS A 51 -0.21 -11.21 -11.57
C LYS A 51 -1.40 -10.83 -10.68
N ASP A 52 -2.47 -11.63 -10.70
CA ASP A 52 -3.65 -11.40 -9.85
C ASP A 52 -3.29 -11.46 -8.36
N VAL A 53 -2.43 -12.40 -7.97
CA VAL A 53 -1.93 -12.53 -6.58
C VAL A 53 -1.04 -11.34 -6.21
N ALA A 54 -0.15 -10.91 -7.10
CA ALA A 54 0.72 -9.77 -6.85
C ALA A 54 -0.08 -8.47 -6.69
N ALA A 55 -1.06 -8.20 -7.55
CA ALA A 55 -1.98 -7.08 -7.42
C ALA A 55 -2.84 -7.17 -6.14
N GLY A 56 -3.25 -8.39 -5.76
CA GLY A 56 -3.93 -8.65 -4.49
C GLY A 56 -3.11 -8.25 -3.27
N ALA A 57 -1.79 -8.49 -3.30
CA ALA A 57 -0.90 -8.08 -2.21
C ALA A 57 -0.82 -6.55 -2.07
N VAL A 58 -0.73 -5.82 -3.18
CA VAL A 58 -0.78 -4.35 -3.19
C VAL A 58 -2.08 -3.83 -2.60
N LEU A 59 -3.21 -4.44 -2.97
CA LEU A 59 -4.53 -4.05 -2.45
C LEU A 59 -4.61 -4.21 -0.93
N VAL A 60 -4.08 -5.31 -0.38
CA VAL A 60 -4.04 -5.53 1.07
C VAL A 60 -3.22 -4.45 1.76
N CYS A 61 -2.05 -4.10 1.21
CA CYS A 61 -1.22 -3.00 1.74
C CYS A 61 -1.95 -1.66 1.69
N ALA A 62 -2.64 -1.36 0.59
CA ALA A 62 -3.39 -0.12 0.42
C ALA A 62 -4.57 0.00 1.41
N VAL A 63 -5.32 -1.09 1.62
CA VAL A 63 -6.42 -1.14 2.60
C VAL A 63 -5.89 -0.97 4.03
N ALA A 64 -4.78 -1.63 4.36
CA ALA A 64 -4.15 -1.48 5.67
C ALA A 64 -3.66 -0.03 5.90
N ALA A 65 -3.03 0.58 4.89
CA ALA A 65 -2.61 1.98 4.95
C ALA A 65 -3.80 2.94 5.12
N ALA A 66 -4.91 2.70 4.41
CA ALA A 66 -6.14 3.47 4.56
C ALA A 66 -6.73 3.33 5.97
N ALA A 67 -6.80 2.11 6.52
CA ALA A 67 -7.27 1.86 7.87
C ALA A 67 -6.39 2.56 8.92
N CYS A 68 -5.06 2.47 8.82
CA CYS A 68 -4.14 3.20 9.68
C CYS A 68 -4.35 4.73 9.59
N GLY A 69 -4.53 5.25 8.37
CA GLY A 69 -4.86 6.65 8.15
C GLY A 69 -6.15 7.07 8.86
N LEU A 70 -7.23 6.29 8.73
CA LEU A 70 -8.50 6.58 9.40
C LEU A 70 -8.35 6.57 10.93
N ILE A 71 -7.64 5.59 11.50
CA ILE A 71 -7.40 5.50 12.95
C ILE A 71 -6.65 6.73 13.47
N ILE A 72 -5.67 7.23 12.71
CA ILE A 72 -4.85 8.37 13.12
C ILE A 72 -5.59 9.71 12.89
N PHE A 73 -6.24 9.87 11.74
CA PHE A 73 -6.80 11.16 11.32
C PHE A 73 -8.22 11.44 11.83
N ILE A 74 -9.10 10.43 11.93
CA ILE A 74 -10.50 10.63 12.40
C ILE A 74 -10.56 11.31 13.79
N PRO A 75 -9.92 10.78 14.85
CA PRO A 75 -10.04 11.39 16.17
C PRO A 75 -9.46 12.81 16.21
N LYS A 76 -8.38 13.08 15.45
CA LYS A 76 -7.78 14.42 15.38
C LYS A 76 -8.63 15.43 14.62
N ILE A 77 -9.34 14.99 13.58
CA ILE A 77 -10.28 15.84 12.85
C ILE A 77 -11.50 16.14 13.73
N LEU A 78 -12.05 15.14 14.44
CA LEU A 78 -13.19 15.34 15.35
C LEU A 78 -12.83 16.25 16.53
N ALA A 79 -11.59 16.21 17.03
CA ALA A 79 -11.14 17.08 18.12
C ALA A 79 -10.92 18.54 17.68
N LEU A 80 -10.94 18.84 16.37
CA LEU A 80 -10.76 20.19 15.82
C LEU A 80 -12.07 20.94 15.61
N PHE A 81 -13.20 20.24 15.63
CA PHE A 81 -14.55 20.76 15.51
C PHE A 81 -15.27 20.72 16.86
#